data_AF-A0A959B129-F1
#
_entry.id   AF-A0A959B129-F1
#
_cell.length_a   1.000
_cell.length_b   1.000
_cell.length_c   1.000
_cell.angle_alpha   90.00
_cell.angle_beta   90.00
_cell.angle_gamma   90.00
#
_symmetry.space_group_name_H-M   'P 1'
#
loop_
_entity.id
_entity.type
_entity.pdbx_description
1 polymer ?
#
loop_
_entity_poly.entity_id
_entity_poly.type
_entity_poly.pdbx_seq_one_letter_code
_entity_poly.pdbx_strand_id
1 'polypeptide(L)'
;MAEKANKPWYKDSIFYALPVHSYFDSNGNGVGDFQGLLQKLDYLEDLGVNCISLLPFYQSPLRDDGYDVSDFQSVHPDYGTLDDFKALLEEAHRRGMRIVIDLIMNHTSTEHEWFRRAR
;
A
#
# COMPACT_ATOMS: atom_id res chain seq x y z
N MET A 1 22.81 -12.60 -31.33
CA MET A 1 21.45 -12.58 -30.77
C MET A 1 21.59 -12.82 -29.29
N ALA A 2 21.74 -11.75 -28.50
CA ALA A 2 22.08 -11.87 -27.08
C ALA A 2 20.87 -12.34 -26.27
N GLU A 3 21.14 -13.31 -25.41
CA GLU A 3 20.31 -13.92 -24.39
C GLU A 3 19.46 -12.88 -23.64
N LYS A 4 18.15 -12.79 -23.91
CA LYS A 4 17.18 -12.17 -22.98
C LYS A 4 17.00 -13.14 -21.79
N ALA A 5 18.06 -13.33 -21.01
CA ALA A 5 18.00 -14.06 -19.76
C ALA A 5 17.06 -13.31 -18.81
N ASN A 6 15.97 -13.98 -18.42
CA ASN A 6 15.08 -13.75 -17.28
C ASN A 6 15.43 -12.56 -16.35
N LYS A 7 15.32 -11.32 -16.85
CA LYS A 7 15.69 -10.12 -16.09
C LYS A 7 14.61 -9.92 -15.03
N PRO A 8 14.97 -9.77 -13.74
CA PRO A 8 13.98 -9.54 -12.70
C PRO A 8 13.13 -8.31 -13.03
N TRP A 9 11.81 -8.45 -12.93
CA TRP A 9 10.85 -7.41 -13.36
C TRP A 9 11.15 -6.04 -12.76
N TYR A 10 11.57 -6.00 -11.50
CA TYR A 10 11.81 -4.78 -10.73
C TYR A 10 13.01 -3.96 -11.24
N LYS A 11 13.91 -4.53 -12.05
CA LYS A 11 15.10 -3.81 -12.55
C LYS A 11 14.78 -2.73 -13.57
N ASP A 12 13.65 -2.86 -14.27
CA ASP A 12 13.18 -1.89 -15.27
C ASP A 12 11.84 -1.24 -14.86
N SER A 13 11.45 -1.41 -13.60
CA SER A 13 10.20 -0.88 -13.09
C SER A 13 10.31 0.59 -12.71
N ILE A 14 9.25 1.34 -13.01
CA ILE A 14 9.05 2.71 -12.55
C ILE A 14 8.16 2.62 -11.31
N PHE A 15 8.78 2.84 -10.15
CA PHE A 15 8.12 2.82 -8.85
C PHE A 15 7.48 4.18 -8.57
N TYR A 16 6.24 4.17 -8.12
CA TYR A 16 5.56 5.34 -7.58
C TYR A 16 5.20 5.08 -6.12
N ALA A 17 5.86 5.79 -5.21
CA ALA A 17 5.59 5.70 -3.78
C ALA A 17 4.47 6.65 -3.39
N LEU A 18 3.44 6.14 -2.71
CA LEU A 18 2.32 6.95 -2.25
C LEU A 18 1.75 6.44 -0.91
N PRO A 19 1.34 7.35 -0.01
CA PRO A 19 0.52 7.02 1.14
C PRO A 19 -0.97 7.05 0.75
N VAL A 20 -1.73 6.07 1.22
CA VAL A 20 -3.17 5.97 0.89
C VAL A 20 -3.93 7.21 1.40
N HIS A 21 -3.67 7.61 2.66
CA HIS A 21 -4.40 8.65 3.36
C HIS A 21 -4.32 10.05 2.74
N SER A 22 -3.33 10.35 1.91
CA SER A 22 -3.16 11.68 1.30
C SER A 22 -3.27 11.66 -0.22
N TYR A 23 -3.51 10.51 -0.84
CA TYR A 23 -3.46 10.39 -2.30
C TYR A 23 -4.77 10.82 -2.96
N PHE A 24 -5.88 10.17 -2.64
CA PHE A 24 -7.19 10.54 -3.17
C PHE A 24 -8.34 10.06 -2.27
N ASP A 25 -9.19 10.99 -1.86
CA ASP A 25 -10.40 10.74 -1.07
C ASP A 25 -11.59 10.43 -2.00
N SER A 26 -12.19 9.25 -1.82
CA SER A 26 -13.31 8.79 -2.66
C SER A 26 -14.69 9.20 -2.16
N ASN A 27 -14.81 9.56 -0.88
CA ASN A 27 -16.10 9.68 -0.19
C ASN A 27 -16.32 11.07 0.44
N GLY A 28 -15.32 11.96 0.38
CA GLY A 28 -15.40 13.34 0.82
C GLY A 28 -15.19 13.53 2.32
N ASN A 29 -14.64 12.54 3.03
CA ASN A 29 -14.35 12.63 4.47
C ASN A 29 -13.03 13.35 4.80
N GLY A 30 -12.24 13.72 3.78
CA GLY A 30 -10.95 14.41 3.91
C GLY A 30 -9.74 13.48 4.03
N VAL A 31 -9.93 12.16 3.94
CA VAL A 31 -8.87 11.15 4.03
C VAL A 31 -8.89 10.27 2.78
N GLY A 32 -7.71 10.04 2.20
CA GLY A 32 -7.56 9.14 1.07
C GLY A 32 -7.79 7.67 1.45
N ASP A 33 -8.36 6.92 0.52
CA ASP A 33 -8.76 5.53 0.73
C ASP A 33 -8.46 4.65 -0.49
N PHE A 34 -8.59 3.33 -0.35
CA PHE A 34 -8.29 2.39 -1.44
C PHE A 34 -9.22 2.55 -2.64
N GLN A 35 -10.48 2.93 -2.43
CA GLN A 35 -11.42 3.20 -3.54
C GLN A 35 -10.98 4.44 -4.33
N GLY A 36 -10.40 5.43 -3.64
CA GLY A 36 -9.86 6.61 -4.26
C GLY A 36 -8.61 6.31 -5.06
N LEU A 37 -7.71 5.48 -4.52
CA LEU A 37 -6.54 5.01 -5.26
C LEU A 37 -6.92 4.17 -6.49
N LEU A 38 -7.94 3.30 -6.38
CA LEU A 38 -8.51 2.54 -7.50
C LEU A 38 -8.92 3.47 -8.66
N GLN A 39 -9.57 4.59 -8.36
CA GLN A 39 -9.98 5.60 -9.36
C GLN A 39 -8.79 6.29 -10.06
N LYS A 40 -7.57 6.13 -9.56
CA LYS A 40 -6.36 6.76 -10.09
C LYS A 40 -5.39 5.77 -10.75
N LEU A 41 -5.72 4.47 -10.80
CA LEU A 41 -4.89 3.50 -11.49
C LEU A 41 -4.69 3.85 -12.98
N ASP A 42 -5.73 4.35 -13.65
CA ASP A 42 -5.63 4.76 -15.06
C ASP A 42 -4.66 5.95 -15.22
N TYR A 43 -4.68 6.91 -14.29
CA TYR A 43 -3.70 8.01 -14.27
C TYR A 43 -2.26 7.50 -14.06
N LEU A 44 -2.07 6.55 -13.16
CA LEU A 44 -0.75 5.96 -12.90
C LEU A 44 -0.26 5.17 -14.11
N GLU A 45 -1.15 4.50 -14.83
CA GLU A 45 -0.84 3.77 -16.07
C GLU A 45 -0.41 4.74 -17.17
N ASP A 46 -1.18 5.81 -17.39
CA ASP A 46 -0.88 6.85 -18.37
C ASP A 46 0.45 7.56 -18.08
N LEU A 47 0.81 7.70 -16.80
CA LEU A 47 2.10 8.24 -16.38
C LEU A 47 3.28 7.29 -16.69
N GLY A 48 3.01 6.01 -16.96
CA GLY A 48 4.00 4.97 -17.22
C GLY A 48 4.46 4.22 -15.96
N VAL A 49 3.77 4.37 -14.84
CA VAL A 49 4.06 3.63 -13.60
C VAL A 49 3.70 2.17 -13.80
N ASN A 50 4.60 1.27 -13.39
CA ASN A 50 4.33 -0.17 -13.42
C ASN A 50 4.56 -0.86 -12.07
N CYS A 51 4.94 -0.11 -11.04
CA CYS A 51 4.96 -0.59 -9.66
C CYS A 51 4.52 0.51 -8.69
N ILE A 52 3.51 0.22 -7.87
CA ILE A 52 3.09 1.10 -6.78
C ILE A 52 3.81 0.63 -5.51
N SER A 53 4.45 1.55 -4.79
CA SER A 53 4.98 1.32 -3.45
C SER A 53 4.04 1.95 -2.45
N LEU A 54 3.23 1.12 -1.80
CA LEU A 54 2.30 1.59 -0.77
C LEU A 54 3.04 1.78 0.55
N LEU A 55 3.04 3.02 1.02
CA LEU A 55 3.40 3.35 2.40
C LEU A 55 2.39 2.71 3.38
N PRO A 56 2.68 2.70 4.70
CA PRO A 56 1.92 1.90 5.65
C PRO A 56 0.42 2.20 5.63
N PHE A 57 -0.38 1.15 5.51
CA PHE A 57 -1.85 1.21 5.54
C PHE A 57 -2.44 0.29 6.61
N TYR A 58 -1.59 -0.34 7.43
CA TYR A 58 -1.98 -1.26 8.49
C TYR A 58 -2.77 -0.58 9.60
N GLN A 59 -3.45 -1.35 10.43
CA GLN A 59 -3.99 -0.85 11.68
C GLN A 59 -2.86 -0.22 12.52
N SER A 60 -3.05 1.04 12.92
CA SER A 60 -2.08 1.84 13.67
C SER A 60 -2.83 2.93 14.46
N PRO A 61 -2.33 3.38 15.62
CA PRO A 61 -2.84 4.57 16.29
C PRO A 61 -2.33 5.89 15.68
N LEU A 62 -1.58 5.81 14.57
CA LEU A 62 -1.09 6.91 13.75
C LEU A 62 -0.22 7.91 14.53
N ARG A 63 0.62 7.42 15.46
CA ARG A 63 1.59 8.30 16.15
C ARG A 63 2.85 8.55 15.33
N ASP A 64 3.07 7.76 14.28
CA ASP A 64 4.18 7.88 13.34
C ASP A 64 3.69 7.59 11.91
N ASP A 65 2.60 8.25 11.49
CA ASP A 65 2.01 8.15 10.14
C ASP A 65 1.80 6.71 9.61
N GLY A 66 1.48 5.78 10.53
CA GLY A 66 1.20 4.38 10.21
C GLY A 66 2.39 3.42 10.39
N TYR A 67 3.61 3.93 10.64
CA TYR A 67 4.78 3.08 10.92
C TYR A 67 4.71 2.42 12.30
N ASP A 68 3.93 2.97 13.24
CA ASP A 68 3.61 2.35 14.53
C ASP A 68 2.46 1.33 14.43
N VAL A 69 2.72 0.20 13.77
CA VAL A 69 1.70 -0.83 13.47
C VAL A 69 1.21 -1.56 14.73
N SER A 70 -0.11 -1.61 14.94
CA SER A 70 -0.76 -2.35 16.04
C SER A 70 -1.39 -3.68 15.62
N ASP A 71 -1.64 -3.88 14.32
CA ASP A 71 -1.97 -5.19 13.73
C ASP A 71 -1.54 -5.25 12.25
N PHE A 72 -0.60 -6.14 11.94
CA PHE A 72 -0.05 -6.34 10.58
C PHE A 72 -0.98 -7.08 9.63
N GLN A 73 -2.07 -7.67 10.12
CA GLN A 73 -3.03 -8.44 9.31
C GLN A 73 -4.28 -7.64 8.94
N SER A 74 -4.41 -6.43 9.50
CA SER A 74 -5.56 -5.55 9.32
C SER A 74 -5.17 -4.27 8.60
N VAL A 75 -6.15 -3.69 7.91
CA VAL A 75 -6.07 -2.37 7.27
C VAL A 75 -6.60 -1.32 8.25
N HIS A 76 -6.02 -0.11 8.24
CA HIS A 76 -6.55 1.01 9.00
C HIS A 76 -7.97 1.37 8.51
N PRO A 77 -8.97 1.48 9.40
CA PRO A 77 -10.38 1.62 9.02
C PRO A 77 -10.68 2.85 8.15
N ASP A 78 -9.92 3.93 8.30
CA ASP A 78 -10.08 5.14 7.48
C ASP A 78 -9.69 4.91 6.00
N TYR A 79 -8.90 3.88 5.70
CA TYR A 79 -8.41 3.61 4.34
C TYR A 79 -9.27 2.56 3.61
N GLY A 80 -10.11 1.83 4.34
CA GLY A 80 -11.00 0.78 3.83
C GLY A 80 -10.80 -0.56 4.53
N THR A 81 -11.12 -1.63 3.81
CA THR A 81 -11.07 -3.01 4.29
C THR A 81 -9.98 -3.81 3.59
N LEU A 82 -9.70 -5.02 4.09
CA LEU A 82 -8.81 -5.96 3.40
C LEU A 82 -9.37 -6.35 2.02
N ASP A 83 -10.69 -6.38 1.84
CA ASP A 83 -11.30 -6.68 0.54
C ASP A 83 -11.15 -5.50 -0.44
N ASP A 84 -11.18 -4.26 0.04
CA ASP A 84 -10.84 -3.08 -0.77
C ASP A 84 -9.37 -3.14 -1.24
N PHE A 85 -8.45 -3.55 -0.36
CA PHE A 85 -7.06 -3.77 -0.73
C PHE A 85 -6.90 -4.88 -1.78
N LYS A 86 -7.63 -5.99 -1.64
CA LYS A 86 -7.62 -7.07 -2.65
C LYS A 86 -8.13 -6.57 -4.00
N ALA A 87 -9.21 -5.78 -4.02
CA ALA A 87 -9.74 -5.20 -5.25
C ALA A 87 -8.71 -4.28 -5.93
N LEU A 88 -8.01 -3.44 -5.16
CA LEU A 88 -6.88 -2.65 -5.64
C LEU A 88 -5.78 -3.52 -6.26
N LEU A 89 -5.39 -4.59 -5.56
CA LEU A 89 -4.34 -5.50 -6.00
C LEU A 89 -4.71 -6.21 -7.32
N GLU A 90 -5.93 -6.72 -7.42
CA GLU A 90 -6.44 -7.36 -8.62
C GLU A 90 -6.46 -6.40 -9.81
N GLU A 91 -6.95 -5.18 -9.62
CA GLU A 91 -7.12 -4.20 -10.68
C GLU A 91 -5.78 -3.59 -11.13
N ALA A 92 -4.82 -3.42 -10.21
CA ALA A 92 -3.43 -3.10 -10.54
C ALA A 92 -2.78 -4.21 -11.36
N HIS A 93 -2.93 -5.47 -10.94
CA HIS A 93 -2.41 -6.62 -11.69
C HIS A 93 -3.04 -6.75 -13.09
N ARG A 94 -4.31 -6.40 -13.25
CA ARG A 94 -5.01 -6.39 -14.54
C ARG A 94 -4.39 -5.41 -15.54
N ARG A 95 -3.77 -4.32 -15.06
CA ARG A 95 -2.99 -3.33 -15.83
C ARG A 95 -1.52 -3.73 -16.01
N GLY A 96 -1.13 -4.91 -15.55
CA GLY A 96 0.28 -5.31 -15.53
C GLY A 96 1.14 -4.53 -14.54
N MET A 97 0.54 -3.76 -13.63
CA MET A 97 1.25 -3.11 -12.53
C MET A 97 1.56 -4.14 -11.43
N ARG A 98 2.54 -3.82 -10.59
CA ARG A 98 2.84 -4.53 -9.35
C ARG A 98 2.53 -3.63 -8.15
N ILE A 99 2.27 -4.24 -7.01
CA ILE A 99 2.20 -3.53 -5.73
C ILE A 99 3.27 -4.12 -4.82
N VAL A 100 4.08 -3.24 -4.22
CA VAL A 100 4.92 -3.56 -3.06
C VAL A 100 4.38 -2.79 -1.86
N ILE A 101 4.49 -3.39 -0.69
CA ILE A 101 3.99 -2.84 0.57
C ILE A 101 5.16 -2.65 1.54
N ASP A 102 5.09 -1.61 2.37
CA ASP A 102 6.05 -1.43 3.45
C ASP A 102 5.93 -2.56 4.49
N LEU A 103 7.06 -3.10 4.92
CA LEU A 103 7.15 -4.14 5.96
C LEU A 103 7.99 -3.62 7.13
N ILE A 104 7.32 -3.21 8.21
CA ILE A 104 7.93 -2.61 9.38
C ILE A 104 8.25 -3.70 10.41
N MET A 105 9.50 -4.18 10.45
CA MET A 105 9.91 -5.24 11.40
C MET A 105 10.79 -4.75 12.55
N ASN A 106 11.31 -3.52 12.47
CA ASN A 106 12.22 -3.01 13.49
C ASN A 106 11.50 -2.71 14.82
N HIS A 107 10.21 -2.35 14.76
CA HIS A 107 9.39 -2.03 15.92
C HIS A 107 7.90 -2.31 15.65
N THR A 108 7.10 -2.30 16.71
CA THR A 108 5.63 -2.38 16.66
C THR A 108 5.04 -1.32 17.60
N SER A 109 3.77 -0.96 17.42
CA SER A 109 3.05 -0.08 18.35
C SER A 109 3.09 -0.61 19.78
N THR A 110 3.07 0.30 20.76
CA THR A 110 2.84 -0.08 22.16
C THR A 110 1.43 -0.63 22.40
N GLU A 111 0.52 -0.43 21.44
CA GLU A 111 -0.82 -0.98 21.43
C GLU A 111 -0.90 -2.39 20.79
N HIS A 112 0.17 -2.87 20.15
CA HIS A 112 0.24 -4.21 19.57
C HIS A 112 0.12 -5.29 20.66
N GLU A 113 -0.56 -6.40 20.36
CA GLU A 113 -0.82 -7.48 21.33
C GLU A 113 0.47 -8.07 21.92
N TRP A 114 1.51 -8.25 21.08
CA TRP A 114 2.84 -8.67 21.53
C TRP A 114 3.42 -7.74 22.61
N PHE A 115 3.27 -6.42 22.44
CA PHE A 115 3.78 -5.45 23.41
C PHE A 115 2.95 -5.44 24.69
N ARG A 116 1.63 -5.60 24.59
CA ARG A 116 0.73 -5.73 25.75
C ARG A 116 1.03 -6.98 26.57
N ARG A 117 1.39 -8.09 25.91
CA ARG A 117 1.74 -9.38 26.54
C ARG A 117 3.13 -9.41 27.18
N ALA A 118 4.03 -8.53 26.75
CA ALA A 118 5.41 -8.47 27.26
C ALA A 118 5.56 -7.62 28.54
N ARG A 119 4.48 -7.00 29.01
CA ARG A 119 4.43 -6.19 30.24
C ARG A 119 3.98 -7.04 31.42
#